data_AF-A0AAD7FET1-F1
#
_entry.id   AF-A0AAD7FET1-F1
#
_cell.length_a   1.000
_cell.length_b   1.000
_cell.length_c   1.000
_cell.angle_alpha   90.00
_cell.angle_beta   90.00
_cell.angle_gamma   90.00
#
_symmetry.space_group_name_H-M   'P 1'
#
loop_
_entity.id
_entity.type
_entity.pdbx_description
1 polymer ?
#
loop_
_entity_poly.entity_id
_entity_poly.type
_entity_poly.pdbx_seq_one_letter_code
_entity_poly.pdbx_strand_id
1 'polypeptide(L)' 'MSSQANNQERSTPLRRGKACLNCRHLKIKCDDVKPICGPCRRMPKADPCEFNDSLSRTQELEHTVFRLQSQLNG' A
#
# COMPACT_ATOMS: atom_id res chain seq x y z
N MET A 1 33.92 0.04 -5.05
CA MET A 1 33.42 1.38 -4.66
C MET A 1 32.12 1.65 -5.41
N SER A 2 31.21 2.36 -4.77
CA SER A 2 29.76 2.19 -4.83
C SER A 2 29.07 2.50 -6.15
N SER A 3 28.07 1.66 -6.45
CA SER A 3 27.09 1.75 -7.52
C SER A 3 26.26 3.03 -7.42
N GLN A 4 26.10 3.75 -8.52
CA GLN A 4 25.06 4.78 -8.67
C GLN A 4 24.34 4.60 -10.00
N ALA A 5 23.33 3.74 -10.00
CA ALA A 5 22.31 3.72 -11.05
C ALA A 5 21.26 4.77 -10.70
N ASN A 6 21.49 6.00 -11.15
CA ASN A 6 20.47 7.04 -11.14
C ASN A 6 19.52 6.78 -12.33
N ASN A 7 18.62 5.81 -12.16
CA ASN A 7 17.55 5.57 -13.11
C ASN A 7 16.28 6.19 -12.54
N GLN A 8 16.00 7.43 -12.96
CA GLN A 8 14.73 8.09 -12.74
C GLN A 8 13.70 7.42 -13.67
N GLU A 9 13.46 6.12 -13.45
CA GLU A 9 12.40 5.39 -14.14
C GLU A 9 11.11 6.14 -13.91
N ARG A 10 10.36 6.34 -15.00
CA ARG A 10 8.97 6.77 -14.94
C ARG A 10 8.22 5.73 -14.13
N SER A 11 8.23 5.92 -12.82
CA SER A 11 7.71 4.97 -11.84
C SER A 11 6.28 4.68 -12.22
N THR A 12 6.01 3.43 -12.57
CA THR A 12 4.67 2.94 -12.83
C THR A 12 3.76 3.44 -11.72
N PRO A 13 2.60 4.06 -12.05
CA PRO A 13 1.68 4.54 -11.05
C PRO A 13 1.39 3.44 -10.05
N LEU A 14 1.57 3.74 -8.77
CA LEU A 14 1.33 2.79 -7.72
C LEU A 14 -0.12 2.30 -7.79
N ARG A 15 -0.36 0.99 -7.63
CA ARG A 15 -1.73 0.46 -7.63
C ARG A 15 -2.54 1.15 -6.53
N ARG A 16 -3.83 1.39 -6.81
CA ARG A 16 -4.75 2.01 -5.85
C ARG A 16 -4.68 1.26 -4.51
N GLY A 17 -4.54 2.00 -3.42
CA GLY A 17 -4.53 1.45 -2.07
C GLY A 17 -3.17 1.01 -1.52
N LYS A 18 -2.08 1.08 -2.30
CA LYS A 18 -0.75 0.67 -1.81
C LYS A 18 0.04 1.77 -1.11
N ALA A 19 -0.31 3.05 -1.30
CA ALA A 19 0.38 4.13 -0.59
C ALA A 19 0.13 4.02 0.92
N CYS A 20 1.18 4.23 1.73
CA CYS A 20 1.02 4.33 3.18
C CYS A 20 0.07 5.48 3.57
N LEU A 21 -0.52 5.39 4.76
CA LEU A 21 -1.53 6.34 5.26
C LEU A 21 -1.02 7.77 5.30
N ASN A 22 0.23 7.98 5.73
CA ASN A 22 0.88 9.29 5.75
C ASN A 22 0.99 9.90 4.35
N CYS A 23 1.51 9.14 3.38
CA CYS A 23 1.66 9.63 2.01
C CYS A 23 0.31 9.89 1.35
N ARG A 24 -0.70 9.05 1.65
CA ARG A 24 -2.07 9.23 1.18
C ARG A 24 -2.69 10.52 1.73
N HIS A 25 -2.55 10.77 3.02
CA HIS A 25 -3.08 11.96 3.68
C HIS A 25 -2.41 13.24 3.15
N LEU A 26 -1.09 13.22 3.03
CA LEU A 26 -0.28 14.35 2.52
C LEU A 26 -0.34 14.50 0.99
N LYS A 27 -0.97 13.56 0.28
CA LYS A 27 -1.07 13.52 -1.19
C LYS A 27 0.28 13.59 -1.90
N ILE A 28 1.30 12.96 -1.33
CA ILE A 28 2.65 12.86 -1.91
C ILE A 28 2.89 11.46 -2.50
N LYS A 29 3.89 11.36 -3.38
CA LYS A 29 4.28 10.09 -4.00
C LYS A 29 4.86 9.12 -2.94
N CYS A 30 4.19 8.00 -2.72
CA CYS A 30 4.68 6.88 -1.94
C CYS A 30 5.47 5.91 -2.82
N ASP A 31 6.55 5.30 -2.31
CA ASP A 31 7.35 4.29 -3.01
C ASP A 31 7.04 2.84 -2.57
N ASP A 32 6.04 2.64 -1.71
CA ASP A 32 5.57 1.31 -1.22
C ASP A 32 6.66 0.42 -0.59
N VAL A 33 7.80 1.02 -0.20
CA VAL A 33 8.86 0.29 0.50
C VAL A 33 8.41 0.03 1.94
N LYS A 34 8.34 -1.24 2.33
CA LYS A 34 8.04 -1.69 3.70
C LYS A 34 9.34 -1.93 4.50
N PRO A 35 9.36 -1.71 5.83
CA PRO A 35 8.24 -1.30 6.68
C PRO A 35 7.96 0.21 6.67
N ILE A 36 8.90 1.04 6.20
CA ILE A 36 8.76 2.50 6.12
C ILE A 36 9.13 2.97 4.71
N CYS A 37 8.22 3.68 4.06
CA CYS A 37 8.44 4.22 2.72
C CYS A 37 9.58 5.26 2.72
N GLY A 38 10.27 5.44 1.60
CA GLY A 38 11.38 6.39 1.48
C GLY A 38 11.01 7.83 1.90
N PRO A 39 9.86 8.39 1.47
CA PRO A 39 9.40 9.70 1.95
C PRO A 39 9.26 9.80 3.47
N CYS A 40 8.64 8.81 4.12
CA CYS A 40 8.47 8.80 5.58
C CYS A 40 9.79 8.58 6.32
N ARG A 41 10.73 7.83 5.74
CA ARG A 41 12.07 7.66 6.31
C ARG A 41 12.88 8.96 6.28
N ARG A 42 12.77 9.74 5.19
CA ARG A 42 13.46 11.03 5.06
C ARG A 42 12.84 12.12 5.94
N MET A 43 11.52 12.08 6.08
CA MET A 43 10.74 13.08 6.83
C MET A 43 9.81 12.36 7.82
N PRO A 44 10.35 11.90 8.97
CA PRO A 44 9.56 11.25 10.02
C PRO A 44 8.39 12.13 10.44
N LYS A 45 7.24 11.51 10.69
CA LYS A 45 6.02 12.19 11.15
C LYS A 45 5.72 11.78 12.59
N ALA A 46 4.81 12.52 13.21
CA ALA A 46 4.30 12.18 14.55
C ALA A 46 3.61 10.81 14.52
N ASP A 47 2.80 10.57 13.49
CA ASP A 47 2.17 9.27 13.26
C ASP A 47 3.11 8.29 12.54
N PRO A 48 3.08 6.99 12.88
CA PRO A 48 3.91 5.98 12.25
C PRO A 48 3.59 5.82 10.77
N CYS A 49 4.59 5.37 10.00
CA CYS A 49 4.38 4.98 8.60
C CYS A 49 3.59 3.67 8.53
N GLU A 50 2.27 3.78 8.44
CA GLU A 50 1.39 2.62 8.40
C GLU A 50 0.88 2.34 6.98
N PHE A 51 0.87 1.07 6.61
CA PHE A 51 0.25 0.57 5.39
C PHE A 51 -1.01 -0.17 5.78
N ASN A 52 -2.14 0.19 5.17
CA ASN A 52 -3.37 -0.54 5.39
C ASN A 52 -3.32 -1.86 4.59
N ASP A 53 -2.98 -2.95 5.28
CA ASP A 53 -3.02 -4.31 4.73
C ASP A 53 -4.43 -4.93 4.89
N SER A 54 -5.46 -4.14 5.22
CA SER A 54 -6.83 -4.64 5.24
C SER A 54 -7.22 -5.18 3.86
N LEU A 55 -8.06 -6.21 3.86
CA LEU A 55 -8.70 -6.68 2.64
C LEU A 55 -9.35 -5.48 1.95
N SER A 56 -9.21 -5.43 0.62
CA SER A 56 -9.99 -4.48 -0.15
C SER A 56 -11.48 -4.80 0.01
N ARG A 57 -12.34 -3.78 -0.11
CA ARG A 57 -13.79 -3.97 -0.10
C ARG A 57 -14.25 -5.10 -1.03
N THR A 58 -13.60 -5.25 -2.18
CA THR A 58 -13.86 -6.35 -3.12
C THR A 58 -13.54 -7.71 -2.52
N GLN A 59 -12.37 -7.86 -1.90
CA GLN A 59 -11.97 -9.12 -1.25
C GLN A 59 -12.86 -9.46 -0.05
N GLU A 60 -13.28 -8.45 0.73
CA GLU A 60 -14.25 -8.64 1.83
C GLU A 60 -15.60 -9.13 1.30
N LEU A 61 -16.07 -8.55 0.19
CA LEU A 61 -17.30 -8.97 -0.48
C LEU A 61 -17.17 -10.39 -1.04
N GLU A 62 -16.07 -10.71 -1.72
CA GLU A 62 -15.79 -12.05 -2.24
C GLU A 62 -15.78 -13.10 -1.12
N HIS A 63 -15.12 -12.81 0.00
CA HIS A 63 -15.13 -13.68 1.17
C HIS A 63 -16.55 -13.87 1.74
N THR A 64 -17.35 -12.79 1.78
CA THR A 64 -18.74 -12.86 2.21
C THR A 64 -19.59 -13.72 1.27
N VAL A 65 -19.44 -13.54 -0.05
CA VAL A 65 -20.12 -14.34 -1.07
C VAL A 65 -19.75 -15.81 -0.93
N PHE A 66 -18.46 -16.14 -0.77
CA PHE A 66 -17.99 -17.51 -0.58
C PHE A 66 -18.64 -18.17 0.65
N ARG A 67 -18.66 -17.46 1.79
CA ARG A 67 -19.28 -17.96 3.02
C ARG A 67 -20.77 -18.23 2.84
N LEU A 68 -21.49 -17.35 2.14
CA LEU A 68 -22.92 -17.50 1.89
C LEU A 68 -23.20 -18.66 0.93
N GLN A 69 -22.43 -18.79 -0.15
CA GLN A 69 -22.56 -19.90 -1.10
C GLN A 69 -22.29 -21.25 -0.42
N SER A 70 -21.27 -21.33 0.44
CA SER A 70 -20.96 -22.55 1.18
C SER A 70 -22.11 -23.02 2.10
N GLN A 71 -22.94 -22.10 2.60
CA GLN A 71 -24.11 -22.43 3.43
C GLN A 71 -25.32 -22.87 2.61
N LEU A 72 -25.47 -22.37 1.37
CA LEU A 72 -26.59 -22.71 0.49
C LEU A 72 -26.37 -24.01 -0.28
N ASN A 73 -25.12 -24.37 -0.52
CA ASN A 73 -24.72 -25.47 -1.39
C ASN A 73 -24.10 -26.67 -0.65
N GLY A 74 -24.09 -26.64 0.69
CA GLY A 74 -23.69 -27.76 1.56
C GLY A 74 -24.88 -28.36 2.28
#